data_AF-A0A9C7VJQ7-F1
#
_entry.id   AF-A0A9C7VJQ7-F1
#
_cell.length_a   1.000
_cell.length_b   1.000
_cell.length_c   1.000
_cell.angle_alpha   90.00
_cell.angle_beta   90.00
_cell.angle_gamma   90.00
#
_symmetry.space_group_name_H-M   'P 1'
#
loop_
_entity.id
_entity.type
_entity.pdbx_description
1 polymer ?
#
loop_
_entity_poly.entity_id
_entity_poly.type
_entity_poly.pdbx_seq_one_letter_code
_entity_poly.pdbx_strand_id
1 'polypeptide(L)'
;MNNKTNLPKVISIITIALGSLDLIRGFMHTILIRFAATNIAGLDLSTSQAGDLLVLMGSFGISNYISGLALILMGWKSRELAWIMMGVIPATYLAGGLAIRFYSADFANSQSSWGGKPMMMVYMAICVLTFLYGLWKKRT
;
A
#
# COMPACT_ATOMS: atom_id res chain seq x y z
N MET A 1 17.61 27.99 -4.15
CA MET A 1 17.99 26.77 -3.41
C MET A 1 18.05 25.60 -4.39
N ASN A 2 19.23 25.26 -4.89
CA ASN A 2 19.42 24.20 -5.87
C ASN A 2 20.23 23.07 -5.21
N ASN A 3 19.66 22.45 -4.18
CA ASN A 3 20.19 21.19 -3.69
C ASN A 3 19.84 20.14 -4.74
N LYS A 4 20.78 19.85 -5.65
CA LYS A 4 20.72 18.64 -6.47
C LYS A 4 20.75 17.47 -5.49
N THR A 5 19.58 17.02 -5.06
CA THR A 5 19.46 15.83 -4.24
C THR A 5 20.06 14.68 -5.05
N ASN A 6 21.17 14.11 -4.58
CA ASN A 6 21.85 12.95 -5.15
C ASN A 6 21.01 11.66 -4.97
N LEU A 7 19.68 11.77 -5.09
CA LEU A 7 18.78 10.64 -5.03
C LEU A 7 18.73 9.98 -6.41
N PRO A 8 19.02 8.67 -6.50
CA PRO A 8 19.00 7.95 -7.76
C PRO A 8 17.63 8.03 -8.47
N LYS A 9 17.66 8.10 -9.80
CA LYS A 9 16.44 8.10 -10.63
C LYS A 9 15.56 6.86 -10.39
N VAL A 10 16.16 5.73 -10.01
CA VAL A 10 15.44 4.48 -9.74
C VAL A 10 14.37 4.63 -8.65
N ILE A 11 14.56 5.52 -7.67
CA ILE A 11 13.57 5.75 -6.60
C ILE A 11 12.26 6.30 -7.20
N SER A 12 12.38 7.26 -8.12
CA SER A 12 11.23 7.83 -8.82
C SER A 12 10.53 6.78 -9.69
N ILE A 13 11.30 5.96 -10.41
CA ILE A 13 10.75 4.87 -11.24
C ILE A 13 9.98 3.86 -10.37
N ILE A 14 10.59 3.40 -9.27
CA ILE A 14 9.96 2.46 -8.33
C ILE A 14 8.69 3.08 -7.74
N THR A 15 8.74 4.35 -7.34
CA THR A 15 7.57 5.03 -6.76
C THR A 15 6.42 5.14 -7.75
N ILE A 16 6.71 5.46 -9.02
CA ILE A 16 5.69 5.48 -10.09
C ILE A 16 5.13 4.08 -10.30
N ALA A 17 5.98 3.05 -10.39
CA ALA A 17 5.54 1.67 -10.58
C ALA A 17 4.64 1.18 -9.44
N LEU A 18 5.02 1.45 -8.18
CA LEU A 18 4.18 1.15 -7.02
C LEU A 18 2.87 1.94 -7.05
N GLY A 19 2.91 3.21 -7.45
CA GLY A 19 1.71 4.01 -7.66
C GLY A 19 0.78 3.44 -8.73
N SER A 20 1.33 2.89 -9.82
CA SER A 20 0.52 2.17 -10.83
C SER A 20 -0.09 0.88 -10.28
N LEU A 21 0.65 0.13 -9.45
CA LEU A 21 0.10 -1.03 -8.74
C LEU A 21 -1.04 -0.63 -7.79
N ASP A 22 -0.94 0.51 -7.12
CA ASP A 22 -2.03 1.07 -6.30
C ASP A 22 -3.28 1.37 -7.14
N LEU A 23 -3.14 1.91 -8.35
CA LEU A 23 -4.30 2.12 -9.24
C LEU A 23 -4.97 0.80 -9.63
N ILE A 24 -4.19 -0.23 -9.92
CA ILE A 24 -4.72 -1.59 -10.21
C ILE A 24 -5.46 -2.12 -8.99
N ARG A 25 -4.88 -1.99 -7.79
CA ARG A 25 -5.54 -2.39 -6.53
C ARG A 25 -6.82 -1.60 -6.28
N GLY A 26 -6.81 -0.30 -6.55
CA GLY A 26 -8.00 0.56 -6.47
C GLY A 26 -9.11 0.02 -7.35
N PHE A 27 -8.82 -0.28 -8.62
CA PHE A 27 -9.77 -0.87 -9.55
C PHE A 27 -10.33 -2.21 -9.07
N MET A 28 -9.47 -3.09 -8.56
CA MET A 28 -9.88 -4.38 -8.03
C MET A 28 -10.78 -4.24 -6.80
N HIS A 29 -10.47 -3.28 -5.92
CA HIS A 29 -11.17 -3.06 -4.66
C HIS A 29 -12.43 -2.18 -4.79
N THR A 30 -12.67 -1.52 -5.92
CA THR A 30 -13.90 -0.73 -6.14
C THR A 30 -14.81 -1.31 -7.22
N ILE A 31 -14.27 -1.64 -8.40
CA ILE A 31 -15.06 -2.08 -9.56
C ILE A 31 -15.25 -3.60 -9.54
N LEU A 32 -14.18 -4.34 -9.25
CA LEU A 32 -14.20 -5.81 -9.17
C LEU A 32 -14.32 -6.33 -7.74
N ILE A 33 -14.96 -5.56 -6.86
CA ILE A 33 -14.89 -5.75 -5.41
C ILE A 33 -15.34 -7.15 -4.96
N ARG A 34 -16.43 -7.68 -5.52
CA ARG A 34 -16.94 -9.03 -5.20
C ARG A 34 -15.95 -10.11 -5.63
N PHE A 35 -15.36 -9.96 -6.81
CA PHE A 35 -14.36 -10.90 -7.31
C PHE A 35 -13.11 -10.89 -6.45
N ALA A 36 -12.60 -9.70 -6.12
CA ALA A 36 -11.43 -9.54 -5.27
C ALA A 36 -11.69 -10.06 -3.84
N ALA A 37 -12.89 -9.83 -3.29
CA ALA A 37 -13.27 -10.32 -1.97
C ALA A 37 -13.25 -11.86 -1.90
N THR A 38 -13.88 -12.55 -2.84
CA THR A 38 -14.02 -14.02 -2.78
C THR A 38 -12.81 -14.76 -3.32
N ASN A 39 -12.23 -14.33 -4.45
CA ASN A 39 -11.18 -15.10 -5.14
C ASN A 39 -9.76 -14.75 -4.68
N ILE A 40 -9.57 -13.57 -4.07
CA ILE A 40 -8.23 -13.09 -3.68
C ILE A 40 -8.11 -12.96 -2.17
N ALA A 41 -9.05 -12.25 -1.52
CA ALA A 41 -9.03 -12.11 -0.08
C ALA A 41 -9.56 -13.36 0.66
N GLY A 42 -10.34 -14.20 -0.03
CA GLY A 42 -10.95 -15.41 0.53
C GLY A 42 -12.05 -15.12 1.54
N LEU A 43 -12.75 -13.99 1.39
CA LEU A 43 -13.83 -13.56 2.28
C LEU A 43 -15.11 -14.35 1.99
N ASP A 44 -15.79 -14.77 3.06
CA ASP A 44 -17.11 -15.38 2.97
C ASP A 44 -18.21 -14.31 2.93
N LEU A 45 -18.80 -14.14 1.74
CA LEU A 45 -19.88 -13.18 1.49
C LEU A 45 -21.28 -13.76 1.76
N SER A 46 -21.40 -14.97 2.31
CA SER A 46 -22.69 -15.55 2.72
C SER A 46 -23.14 -15.13 4.13
N THR A 47 -22.22 -14.54 4.90
CA THR A 47 -22.47 -14.10 6.28
C THR A 47 -23.20 -12.75 6.35
N SER A 48 -23.76 -12.43 7.52
CA SER A 48 -24.36 -11.12 7.78
C SER A 48 -23.37 -9.95 7.70
N GLN A 49 -22.06 -10.22 7.74
CA GLN A 49 -20.99 -9.21 7.70
C GLN A 49 -20.57 -8.85 6.27
N ALA A 50 -21.10 -9.52 5.25
CA ALA A 50 -20.69 -9.33 3.85
C ALA A 50 -20.80 -7.87 3.39
N GLY A 51 -21.86 -7.16 3.80
CA GLY A 51 -22.06 -5.75 3.47
C GLY A 51 -20.94 -4.87 4.02
N ASP A 52 -20.63 -5.00 5.31
CA ASP A 52 -19.59 -4.20 5.99
C ASP A 52 -18.20 -4.49 5.42
N LEU A 53 -17.90 -5.76 5.13
CA LEU A 53 -16.64 -6.16 4.50
C LEU A 53 -16.45 -5.53 3.11
N LEU A 54 -17.51 -5.52 2.29
CA LEU A 54 -17.47 -4.87 0.98
C LEU A 54 -17.37 -3.34 1.11
N VAL A 55 -18.03 -2.71 2.08
CA VAL A 55 -17.87 -1.25 2.31
C VAL A 55 -16.43 -0.92 2.72
N LEU A 56 -15.84 -1.70 3.63
CA LEU A 56 -14.47 -1.50 4.07
C LEU A 56 -13.47 -1.70 2.92
N MET A 57 -13.64 -2.77 2.14
CA MET A 57 -12.79 -3.07 0.99
C MET A 57 -12.93 -1.98 -0.09
N GLY A 58 -14.14 -1.50 -0.35
CA GLY A 58 -14.41 -0.40 -1.28
C GLY A 58 -13.75 0.90 -0.85
N SER A 59 -13.82 1.21 0.44
CA SER A 59 -13.18 2.39 1.03
C SER A 59 -11.65 2.32 0.95
N PHE A 60 -11.07 1.13 1.18
CA PHE A 60 -9.65 0.88 0.91
C PHE A 60 -9.31 1.06 -0.57
N GLY A 61 -10.16 0.61 -1.49
CA GLY A 61 -10.00 0.80 -2.92
C GLY A 61 -9.97 2.26 -3.36
N ILE A 62 -10.86 3.10 -2.81
CA ILE A 62 -10.84 4.56 -3.03
C ILE A 62 -9.50 5.15 -2.56
N SER A 63 -9.06 4.73 -1.37
CA SER A 63 -7.77 5.17 -0.82
C SER A 63 -6.59 4.74 -1.70
N ASN A 64 -6.67 3.57 -2.34
CA ASN A 64 -5.65 3.10 -3.29
C ASN A 64 -5.58 3.95 -4.56
N TYR A 65 -6.70 4.48 -5.06
CA TYR A 65 -6.62 5.45 -6.17
C TYR A 65 -5.90 6.72 -5.78
N ILE A 66 -6.22 7.26 -4.60
CA ILE A 66 -5.60 8.49 -4.08
C ILE A 66 -4.10 8.26 -3.87
N SER A 67 -3.72 7.17 -3.20
CA SER A 67 -2.31 6.84 -2.97
C SER A 67 -1.56 6.59 -4.29
N GLY A 68 -2.17 5.88 -5.24
CA GLY A 68 -1.58 5.62 -6.54
C GLY A 68 -1.28 6.87 -7.34
N LEU A 69 -2.27 7.76 -7.47
CA LEU A 69 -2.09 9.05 -8.15
C LEU A 69 -1.07 9.93 -7.44
N ALA A 70 -1.09 9.97 -6.10
CA ALA A 70 -0.13 10.73 -5.31
C ALA A 70 1.30 10.22 -5.50
N LEU A 71 1.51 8.89 -5.49
CA LEU A 71 2.82 8.28 -5.70
C LEU A 71 3.34 8.54 -7.12
N ILE A 72 2.49 8.42 -8.14
CA ILE A 72 2.87 8.74 -9.53
C ILE A 72 3.29 10.22 -9.63
N LEU A 73 2.48 11.13 -9.08
CA LEU A 73 2.76 12.56 -9.10
C LEU A 73 4.05 12.90 -8.37
N MET A 74 4.27 12.35 -7.18
CA MET A 74 5.49 12.56 -6.39
C MET A 74 6.72 11.97 -7.10
N GLY A 75 6.60 10.75 -7.63
CA GLY A 75 7.63 10.11 -8.43
C GLY A 75 8.03 10.96 -9.64
N TRP A 76 7.08 11.61 -10.30
CA TRP A 76 7.35 12.53 -11.42
C TRP A 76 7.99 13.84 -10.93
N LYS A 77 7.38 14.50 -9.95
CA LYS A 77 7.68 15.90 -9.58
C LYS A 77 8.88 16.05 -8.65
N SER A 78 9.10 15.11 -7.72
CA SER A 78 10.14 15.25 -6.70
C SER A 78 10.67 13.90 -6.23
N ARG A 79 11.92 13.61 -6.58
CA ARG A 79 12.63 12.40 -6.10
C ARG A 79 12.75 12.35 -4.59
N GLU A 80 12.84 13.51 -3.94
CA GLU A 80 12.91 13.59 -2.50
C GLU A 80 11.59 13.21 -1.84
N LEU A 81 10.46 13.72 -2.33
CA LEU A 81 9.15 13.31 -1.83
C LEU A 81 8.89 11.83 -2.09
N ALA A 82 9.24 11.35 -3.30
CA ALA A 82 9.15 9.94 -3.64
C ALA A 82 9.94 9.06 -2.66
N TRP A 83 11.20 9.42 -2.37
CA TRP A 83 12.03 8.73 -1.40
C TRP A 83 11.43 8.76 0.02
N ILE A 84 10.99 9.92 0.49
CA ILE A 84 10.35 10.06 1.81
C ILE A 84 9.14 9.13 1.91
N MET A 85 8.30 9.08 0.87
CA MET A 85 7.13 8.20 0.85
C MET A 85 7.48 6.73 0.92
N MET A 86 8.61 6.28 0.36
CA MET A 86 9.07 4.90 0.51
C MET A 86 9.36 4.54 1.98
N GLY A 87 9.67 5.52 2.84
CA GLY A 87 9.79 5.31 4.28
C GLY A 87 8.46 5.47 5.04
N VAL A 88 7.63 6.46 4.65
CA VAL A 88 6.35 6.74 5.30
C VAL A 88 5.38 5.57 5.15
N ILE A 89 5.28 4.99 3.96
CA ILE A 89 4.37 3.87 3.67
C ILE A 89 4.57 2.69 4.66
N PRO A 90 5.76 2.07 4.79
CA PRO A 90 5.92 0.95 5.70
C PRO A 90 5.73 1.36 7.16
N ALA A 91 6.09 2.60 7.53
CA ALA A 91 5.85 3.10 8.89
C ALA A 91 4.34 3.21 9.21
N THR A 92 3.52 3.70 8.29
CA THR A 92 2.08 3.80 8.48
C THR A 92 1.40 2.44 8.47
N TYR A 93 1.85 1.50 7.64
CA TYR A 93 1.37 0.11 7.67
C TYR A 93 1.71 -0.58 8.99
N LEU A 94 2.90 -0.34 9.54
CA LEU A 94 3.29 -0.87 10.85
C LEU A 94 2.39 -0.29 11.96
N ALA A 95 2.22 1.03 11.99
CA ALA A 95 1.36 1.70 12.97
C ALA A 95 -0.10 1.22 12.88
N GLY A 96 -0.66 1.14 11.67
CA GLY A 96 -2.01 0.62 11.42
C GLY A 96 -2.15 -0.85 11.80
N GLY A 97 -1.16 -1.69 11.49
CA GLY A 97 -1.15 -3.10 11.87
C GLY A 97 -1.12 -3.31 13.38
N LEU A 98 -0.35 -2.50 14.11
CA LEU A 98 -0.33 -2.52 15.57
C LEU A 98 -1.68 -2.07 16.16
N ALA A 99 -2.27 -1.00 15.60
CA ALA A 99 -3.59 -0.54 16.03
C ALA A 99 -4.67 -1.60 15.80
N ILE A 100 -4.70 -2.22 14.61
CA ILE A 100 -5.63 -3.32 14.30
C ILE A 100 -5.45 -4.44 15.31
N ARG A 101 -4.21 -4.88 15.56
CA ARG A 101 -3.91 -5.95 16.51
C ARG A 101 -4.36 -5.63 17.93
N PHE A 102 -4.21 -4.37 18.37
CA PHE A 102 -4.61 -3.94 19.70
C PHE A 102 -6.13 -3.92 19.84
N TYR A 103 -6.85 -3.29 18.90
CA TYR A 103 -8.31 -3.16 18.95
C TYR A 103 -9.06 -4.45 18.57
N SER A 104 -8.42 -5.37 17.84
CA SER A 104 -9.01 -6.66 17.49
C SER A 104 -8.72 -7.76 18.51
N ALA A 105 -8.00 -7.48 19.60
CA ALA A 105 -7.49 -8.50 20.53
C ALA A 105 -8.60 -9.31 21.22
N ASP A 106 -9.76 -8.68 21.46
CA ASP A 106 -10.91 -9.32 22.12
C ASP A 106 -11.83 -10.08 21.15
N PHE A 107 -11.55 -10.03 19.86
CA PHE A 107 -12.35 -10.68 18.82
C PHE A 107 -11.71 -11.98 18.35
N ALA A 108 -12.55 -12.92 17.89
CA ALA A 108 -12.06 -14.16 17.30
C ALA A 108 -11.13 -13.86 16.11
N ASN A 109 -10.04 -14.64 16.00
CA ASN A 109 -9.11 -14.50 14.89
C ASN A 109 -9.83 -14.66 13.54
N SER A 110 -9.45 -13.83 12.57
CA SER A 110 -9.95 -13.94 11.20
C SER A 110 -9.62 -15.32 10.62
N GLN A 111 -10.64 -15.99 10.07
CA GLN A 111 -10.46 -17.25 9.34
C GLN A 111 -10.22 -17.05 7.84
N SER A 112 -10.14 -15.79 7.37
CA SER A 112 -9.89 -15.52 5.95
C SER A 112 -8.48 -15.95 5.56
N SER A 113 -8.31 -16.43 4.33
CA SER A 113 -7.00 -16.83 3.80
C SER A 113 -6.08 -15.64 3.53
N TRP A 114 -6.64 -14.43 3.35
CA TRP A 114 -5.91 -13.19 3.08
C TRP A 114 -4.92 -13.34 1.92
N GLY A 115 -5.35 -13.92 0.80
CA GLY A 115 -4.47 -14.22 -0.34
C GLY A 115 -3.76 -13.01 -0.96
N GLY A 116 -4.22 -11.78 -0.71
CA GLY A 116 -3.51 -10.54 -1.08
C GLY A 116 -2.31 -10.19 -0.18
N LYS A 117 -2.17 -10.82 0.99
CA LYS A 117 -1.11 -10.51 1.98
C LYS A 117 0.31 -10.71 1.44
N PRO A 118 0.66 -11.79 0.71
CA PRO A 118 2.00 -11.94 0.15
C PRO A 118 2.39 -10.78 -0.78
N MET A 119 1.49 -10.34 -1.66
CA MET A 119 1.73 -9.19 -2.54
C MET A 119 2.00 -7.91 -1.74
N MET A 120 1.21 -7.69 -0.67
CA MET A 120 1.41 -6.55 0.23
C MET A 120 2.78 -6.59 0.92
N MET A 121 3.24 -7.77 1.35
CA MET A 121 4.56 -7.94 1.96
C MET A 121 5.69 -7.62 0.97
N VAL A 122 5.57 -8.06 -0.29
CA VAL A 122 6.53 -7.71 -1.35
C VAL A 122 6.54 -6.20 -1.59
N TYR A 123 5.36 -5.58 -1.67
CA TYR A 123 5.23 -4.14 -1.82
C TYR A 123 5.93 -3.40 -0.66
N MET A 124 5.69 -3.80 0.59
CA MET A 124 6.35 -3.22 1.77
C MET A 124 7.87 -3.40 1.73
N ALA A 125 8.35 -4.58 1.33
CA ALA A 125 9.78 -4.86 1.21
C ALA A 125 10.43 -3.94 0.17
N ILE A 126 9.79 -3.73 -0.99
CA ILE A 126 10.28 -2.80 -2.02
C ILE A 126 10.37 -1.38 -1.46
N CYS A 127 9.35 -0.91 -0.73
CA CYS A 127 9.38 0.41 -0.09
C CYS A 127 10.58 0.54 0.87
N VAL A 128 10.74 -0.40 1.80
CA VAL A 128 11.84 -0.39 2.79
C VAL A 128 13.20 -0.41 2.11
N LEU A 129 13.42 -1.34 1.16
CA LEU A 129 14.70 -1.45 0.44
C LEU A 129 15.01 -0.18 -0.36
N THR A 130 14.02 0.42 -1.00
CA THR A 130 14.18 1.66 -1.78
C THR A 130 14.51 2.85 -0.86
N PHE A 131 13.87 2.93 0.31
CA PHE A 131 14.17 3.94 1.30
C PHE A 131 15.61 3.81 1.83
N LEU A 132 16.02 2.60 2.22
CA LEU A 132 17.37 2.31 2.71
C LEU A 132 18.43 2.59 1.65
N TYR A 133 18.17 2.24 0.39
CA TYR A 133 19.05 2.54 -0.72
C TYR A 133 19.24 4.05 -0.92
N GLY A 134 18.15 4.83 -0.88
CA GLY A 134 18.22 6.30 -0.94
C GLY A 134 18.97 6.90 0.25
N LEU A 135 18.82 6.34 1.44
CA LEU A 135 19.56 6.75 2.64
C LEU A 135 21.06 6.50 2.49
N TRP A 136 21.45 5.32 2.00
CA TRP A 136 22.85 4.96 1.74
C TRP A 136 23.49 5.90 0.70
N LYS A 137 22.77 6.21 -0.39
CA LYS A 137 23.23 7.14 -1.43
C LYS A 137 23.27 8.60 -1.01
N LYS A 138 22.51 9.02 -0.01
CA LYS A 138 22.66 10.36 0.58
C LYS A 138 23.90 10.47 1.48
N ARG A 139 24.40 9.35 2.03
CA ARG A 139 25.55 9.30 2.93
C ARG A 139 26.90 9.11 2.23
N THR A 140 26.89 8.59 0.99
CA THR A 140 28.09 8.33 0.17
C THR A 140 28.19 9.38 -0.92
#